data_AF-A0A380FBE5-F1
#
_entry.id   AF-A0A380FBE5-F1
#
_cell.length_a   1.000
_cell.length_b   1.000
_cell.length_c   1.000
_cell.angle_alpha   90.00
_cell.angle_beta   90.00
_cell.angle_gamma   90.00
#
_symmetry.space_group_name_H-M   'P 1'
#
loop_
_entity.id
_entity.type
_entity.pdbx_description
1 polymer ?
#
loop_
_entity_poly.entity_id
_entity_poly.type
_entity_poly.pdbx_seq_one_letter_code
_entity_poly.pdbx_strand_id
1 'polypeptide(L)' 'MAKKVEKVVKLQIPAGKANPAPPVGPALGQAGVNIMGFCKEFNARTQEDAGFNHPS' A
#
# COMPACT_ATOMS: atom_id res chain seq x y z
N MET A 1 -17.27 13.99 -14.47
CA MET A 1 -16.44 14.88 -13.61
C MET A 1 -15.25 14.05 -13.12
N ALA A 2 -14.05 14.29 -13.64
CA ALA A 2 -12.88 13.47 -13.37
C ALA A 2 -12.34 13.73 -11.96
N LYS A 3 -12.27 12.70 -11.11
CA LYS A 3 -11.66 12.80 -9.77
C LYS A 3 -10.20 13.24 -9.94
N LYS A 4 -9.91 14.48 -9.52
CA LYS A 4 -8.56 15.05 -9.52
C LYS A 4 -7.75 14.24 -8.52
N VAL A 5 -6.70 13.56 -8.98
CA VAL A 5 -5.79 12.86 -8.07
C VAL A 5 -5.06 13.92 -7.24
N GLU A 6 -5.35 14.00 -5.94
CA GLU A 6 -4.81 15.05 -5.08
C GLU A 6 -3.31 14.86 -4.82
N LYS A 7 -2.86 13.61 -4.62
CA LYS A 7 -1.45 13.25 -4.43
C LYS A 7 -1.18 11.84 -4.96
N VAL A 8 -0.09 11.67 -5.72
CA VAL A 8 0.38 10.36 -6.18
C VAL A 8 1.61 9.97 -5.36
N VAL A 9 1.49 8.88 -4.60
CA VAL A 9 2.59 8.33 -3.81
C VAL A 9 3.02 7.01 -4.45
N LYS A 10 4.25 6.95 -4.97
CA LYS A 10 4.83 5.73 -5.56
C LYS A 10 5.76 5.09 -4.55
N LEU A 11 5.35 3.97 -3.99
CA LEU A 11 6.20 3.17 -3.12
C LEU A 11 6.19 1.72 -3.55
N GLN A 12 7.37 1.11 -3.47
CA GLN A 12 7.57 -0.30 -3.76
C GLN A 12 7.51 -1.05 -2.43
N ILE A 13 6.43 -1.80 -2.24
CA ILE A 13 6.19 -2.56 -1.03
C ILE A 13 6.02 -4.04 -1.43
N PRO A 14 6.78 -4.96 -0.82
CA PRO A 14 6.57 -6.38 -1.04
C PRO A 14 5.16 -6.79 -0.58
N ALA A 15 4.53 -7.69 -1.34
CA ALA A 15 3.20 -8.20 -1.05
C ALA A 15 3.11 -8.76 0.38
N GLY A 16 2.05 -8.40 1.11
CA GLY A 16 1.84 -8.81 2.51
C GLY A 16 2.81 -8.19 3.54
N LYS A 17 3.72 -7.29 3.12
CA LYS A 17 4.78 -6.71 3.96
C LYS A 17 4.78 -5.17 3.99
N ALA A 18 3.61 -4.53 3.84
CA ALA A 18 3.45 -3.13 4.19
C ALA A 18 3.62 -2.92 5.70
N ASN A 19 4.49 -1.98 6.04
CA ASN A 19 4.79 -1.57 7.41
C ASN A 19 4.79 -0.04 7.47
N PRO A 20 4.29 0.59 8.56
CA PRO A 20 4.44 2.02 8.81
C PRO A 20 5.88 2.55 8.87
N ALA A 21 6.91 1.70 8.73
CA ALA A 21 8.30 2.11 8.67
C ALA A 21 8.57 3.15 7.54
N PRO A 22 9.57 4.04 7.72
CA PRO A 22 10.08 4.85 6.62
C PRO A 22 10.59 3.94 5.48
N PRO A 23 10.27 4.22 4.21
CA PRO A 23 9.69 5.44 3.65
C PRO A 23 8.14 5.46 3.54
N VAL A 24 7.46 4.37 3.88
CA VAL A 24 6.01 4.18 3.71
C VAL A 24 5.19 5.06 4.64
N GLY A 25 5.52 5.07 5.93
CA GLY A 25 4.82 5.89 6.92
C GLY A 25 4.85 7.38 6.58
N PRO A 26 6.03 7.98 6.38
CA PRO A 26 6.13 9.40 6.05
C PRO A 26 5.43 9.77 4.75
N ALA A 27 5.57 8.98 3.68
CA ALA A 27 4.98 9.31 2.38
C ALA A 27 3.44 9.23 2.38
N LEU A 28 2.86 8.21 3.02
CA LEU A 28 1.41 8.09 3.18
C LEU A 28 0.87 9.13 4.17
N GLY A 29 1.57 9.39 5.28
CA GLY A 29 1.21 10.40 6.26
C GLY A 29 1.22 11.82 5.67
N GLN A 30 2.24 12.16 4.88
CA GLN A 30 2.31 13.43 4.12
C GLN A 30 1.20 13.54 3.06
N ALA A 31 0.68 12.41 2.59
CA ALA A 31 -0.48 12.38 1.70
C ALA A 31 -1.83 12.46 2.43
N GLY A 32 -1.85 12.40 3.76
CA GLY A 32 -3.09 12.36 4.54
C GLY A 32 -3.78 11.00 4.52
N VAL A 33 -3.07 9.95 4.11
CA VAL A 33 -3.58 8.57 4.08
C VAL A 33 -3.31 7.91 5.43
N ASN A 34 -4.28 7.17 5.97
CA ASN A 34 -4.11 6.43 7.21
C ASN A 34 -3.11 5.28 7.01
N ILE A 35 -1.89 5.44 7.52
CA ILE A 35 -0.77 4.51 7.35
C ILE A 35 -1.12 3.11 7.88
N MET A 36 -1.76 3.03 9.04
CA MET A 36 -2.07 1.76 9.69
C MET A 36 -3.19 1.02 8.97
N GLY A 37 -4.22 1.77 8.53
CA GLY A 37 -5.29 1.25 7.67
C GLY A 37 -4.76 0.77 6.32
N PHE A 38 -3.92 1.59 5.68
CA PHE A 38 -3.27 1.24 4.42
C PHE A 38 -2.40 -0.01 4.57
N CYS A 39 -1.56 -0.11 5.61
CA CYS A 39 -0.71 -1.29 5.77
C CYS A 39 -1.55 -2.56 5.95
N LYS A 40 -2.64 -2.49 6.73
CA LYS A 40 -3.53 -3.64 6.94
C LYS A 40 -4.30 -4.01 5.67
N GLU A 41 -4.84 -3.04 4.95
CA GLU A 41 -5.63 -3.26 3.73
C GLU A 41 -4.73 -3.67 2.56
N PHE A 42 -3.57 -3.03 2.39
CA PHE A 42 -2.55 -3.43 1.41
C PHE A 42 -2.07 -4.85 1.70
N ASN A 43 -1.75 -5.19 2.96
CA ASN A 43 -1.34 -6.54 3.31
C ASN A 43 -2.45 -7.54 3.05
N ALA A 44 -3.69 -7.27 3.48
CA ALA A 44 -4.81 -8.17 3.22
C ALA A 44 -5.02 -8.41 1.71
N ARG A 45 -4.98 -7.36 0.90
CA ARG A 45 -5.18 -7.45 -0.56
C ARG A 45 -4.02 -8.11 -1.28
N THR A 46 -2.78 -7.78 -0.92
CA THR A 46 -1.58 -8.34 -1.55
C THR A 46 -1.15 -9.68 -0.94
N GLN A 47 -1.70 -10.09 0.21
CA GLN A 47 -1.46 -11.41 0.77
C GLN A 47 -2.00 -12.51 -0.16
N GLU A 48 -3.08 -12.24 -0.89
CA GLU A 48 -3.57 -13.14 -1.94
C GLU A 48 -2.62 -13.16 -3.14
N ASP A 49 -2.08 -12.02 -3.58
CA ASP A 49 -1.05 -11.95 -4.64
C ASP A 49 0.27 -12.63 -4.25
N ALA A 50 0.65 -12.62 -2.96
CA ALA A 50 1.79 -13.37 -2.45
C ALA A 50 1.56 -14.90 -2.50
N GLY A 51 0.29 -15.32 -2.42
CA GLY A 51 -0.14 -16.71 -2.54
C GLY A 51 -0.44 -17.14 -3.97
N PHE A 52 -0.72 -16.20 -4.88
CA PHE A 52 -0.98 -16.46 -6.30
C PHE A 52 0.33 -16.57 -7.11
N ASN A 53 1.32 -17.29 -6.57
CA ASN A 53 2.23 -18.03 -7.43
C ASN A 53 1.42 -19.17 -8.04
N HIS A 54 0.81 -18.86 -9.17
CA HIS A 54 0.17 -19.79 -10.10
C HIS A 54 0.85 -21.17 -10.08
N PRO A 55 0.23 -22.22 -9.50
CA PRO A 55 0.60 -23.58 -9.83
C PRO A 55 -0.11 -23.89 -11.14
N SER A 56 0.57 -23.69 -12.26
CA SER A 56 0.23 -24.35 -13.53
C SER A 56 1.50 -24.71 -14.25
#